data_AF-A0A2E3NEF0-F1
#
_entry.id   AF-A0A2E3NEF0-F1
#
_cell.length_a   1.000
_cell.length_b   1.000
_cell.length_c   1.000
_cell.angle_alpha   90.00
_cell.angle_beta   90.00
_cell.angle_gamma   90.00
#
_symmetry.space_group_name_H-M   'P 1'
#
loop_
_entity.id
_entity.type
_entity.pdbx_description
1 polymer ?
#
loop_
_entity_poly.entity_id
_entity_poly.type
_entity_poly.pdbx_seq_one_letter_code
_entity_poly.pdbx_strand_id
1 'polypeptide(L)'
;MSSGYSPNASGRVGNVRLVAEERGEQKVVSNGVLGMALFVLTEIMFFSGMISAFSIVRASALVWPPPDQPRLPIEATAFNSVALFASGLALYLAQRRFQEDRAAARTPLIVAIALGTFFVLF
;
A
#
# COMPACT_ATOMS: atom_id res chain seq x y z
N MET A 1 69.29 34.00 -30.08
CA MET A 1 69.20 34.31 -28.64
C MET A 1 67.77 34.64 -28.30
N SER A 2 67.05 33.71 -27.67
CA SER A 2 65.94 33.99 -26.73
C SER A 2 65.40 32.63 -26.26
N SER A 3 66.20 32.05 -25.38
CA SER A 3 65.89 30.85 -24.59
C SER A 3 64.67 31.10 -23.71
N GLY A 4 63.89 30.04 -23.51
CA GLY A 4 62.58 30.02 -22.87
C GLY A 4 62.48 30.77 -21.54
N TYR A 5 61.43 31.57 -21.45
CA TYR A 5 60.84 32.01 -20.20
C TYR A 5 59.63 31.11 -19.92
N SER A 6 59.69 30.32 -18.84
CA SER A 6 58.53 29.67 -18.24
C SER A 6 58.53 30.00 -16.75
N PRO A 7 57.64 30.88 -16.28
CA PRO A 7 57.50 31.15 -14.87
C PRO A 7 56.43 30.25 -14.25
N ASN A 8 56.92 29.42 -13.34
CA ASN A 8 56.48 29.31 -11.95
C ASN A 8 55.14 28.63 -11.59
N ALA A 9 55.32 27.67 -10.69
CA ALA A 9 54.51 27.27 -9.55
C ALA A 9 52.98 27.37 -9.63
N SER A 10 52.34 26.22 -9.41
CA SER A 10 51.32 26.13 -8.38
C SER A 10 51.34 24.75 -7.74
N GLY A 11 51.28 24.76 -6.42
CA GLY A 11 51.53 23.61 -5.57
C GLY A 11 50.63 22.42 -5.88
N ARG A 12 51.17 21.23 -5.66
CA ARG A 12 50.42 19.99 -5.51
C ARG A 12 49.48 20.16 -4.33
N VAL A 13 48.28 20.68 -4.58
CA VAL A 13 47.16 20.53 -3.67
C VAL A 13 46.95 19.02 -3.59
N GLY A 14 47.33 18.45 -2.45
CA GLY A 14 47.03 17.06 -2.15
C GLY A 14 45.55 16.85 -2.41
N ASN A 15 45.24 15.86 -3.24
CA ASN A 15 43.87 15.43 -3.47
C ASN A 15 43.30 15.07 -2.10
N VAL A 16 42.56 16.00 -1.49
CA VAL A 16 41.70 15.72 -0.37
C VAL A 16 40.69 14.75 -0.94
N ARG A 17 41.00 13.47 -0.78
CA ARG A 17 40.08 12.37 -1.02
C ARG A 17 38.97 12.63 -0.03
N LEU A 18 37.89 13.26 -0.49
CA LEU A 18 36.64 13.32 0.24
C LEU A 18 36.24 11.85 0.44
N VAL A 19 36.66 11.27 1.55
CA VAL A 19 36.12 10.02 2.08
C VAL A 19 34.76 10.37 2.67
N ALA A 20 33.89 10.83 1.78
CA ALA A 20 32.46 10.95 1.98
C ALA A 20 31.86 10.29 0.74
N GLU A 21 32.24 9.03 0.51
CA GLU A 21 31.20 8.08 0.16
C GLU A 21 30.24 8.10 1.35
N GLU A 22 29.29 9.04 1.32
CA GLU A 22 27.98 8.74 1.85
C GLU A 22 27.53 7.52 1.07
N ARG A 23 27.86 6.37 1.63
CA ARG A 23 27.30 5.08 1.27
C ARG A 23 25.83 5.22 1.60
N GLY A 24 25.08 5.87 0.70
CA GLY A 24 23.65 5.96 0.76
C GLY A 24 23.17 4.54 0.86
N GLU A 25 22.77 4.15 2.06
CA GLU A 25 22.21 2.83 2.30
C GLU A 25 21.13 2.65 1.24
N GLN A 26 21.30 1.64 0.38
CA GLN A 26 20.26 1.28 -0.56
C GLN A 26 19.01 1.02 0.28
N LYS A 27 18.07 1.96 0.27
CA LYS A 27 16.82 1.83 1.01
C LYS A 27 16.08 0.65 0.41
N VAL A 28 16.14 -0.48 1.10
CA VAL A 28 15.51 -1.75 0.70
C VAL A 28 14.00 -1.56 0.49
N VAL A 29 13.40 -0.54 1.12
CA VAL A 29 11.99 -0.16 0.98
C VAL A 29 11.84 1.37 0.89
N SER A 30 10.98 1.84 -0.03
CA SER A 30 10.59 3.26 -0.12
C SER A 30 9.83 3.71 1.12
N ASN A 31 10.08 4.95 1.59
CA ASN A 31 9.37 5.54 2.74
C ASN A 31 7.84 5.48 2.59
N GLY A 32 7.32 5.65 1.36
CA GLY A 32 5.89 5.58 1.10
C GLY A 32 5.31 4.18 1.31
N VAL A 33 6.05 3.13 0.93
CA VAL A 33 5.65 1.74 1.14
C VAL A 33 5.66 1.40 2.63
N LEU A 34 6.70 1.84 3.35
CA LEU A 34 6.78 1.66 4.79
C LEU A 34 5.63 2.37 5.52
N GLY A 35 5.33 3.63 5.15
CA GLY A 35 4.23 4.40 5.71
C GLY A 35 2.86 3.73 5.45
N MET A 36 2.61 3.28 4.22
CA MET A 36 1.39 2.55 3.88
C MET A 36 1.28 1.22 4.64
N ALA A 37 2.38 0.48 4.79
CA ALA A 37 2.40 -0.76 5.57
C ALA A 37 2.06 -0.51 7.04
N LEU A 38 2.67 0.50 7.67
CA LEU A 38 2.36 0.88 9.05
C LEU A 38 0.89 1.28 9.21
N PHE A 39 0.34 2.06 8.28
CA PHE A 39 -1.08 2.42 8.27
C PHE A 39 -2.00 1.20 8.17
N VAL A 40 -1.71 0.27 7.25
CA VAL A 40 -2.50 -0.98 7.15
C VAL A 40 -2.38 -1.81 8.43
N LEU A 41 -1.20 -1.88 9.05
CA LEU A 41 -1.01 -2.58 10.31
C LEU A 41 -1.82 -1.95 11.45
N THR A 42 -1.86 -0.61 11.56
CA THR A 42 -2.70 0.06 12.56
C THR A 42 -4.17 -0.23 12.34
N GLU A 43 -4.62 -0.27 11.09
CA GLU A 43 -6.02 -0.62 10.80
C GLU A 43 -6.34 -2.09 11.12
N ILE A 44 -5.43 -3.02 10.86
CA ILE A 44 -5.60 -4.42 11.28
C ILE A 44 -5.77 -4.50 12.81
N MET A 45 -4.98 -3.75 13.59
CA MET A 45 -5.12 -3.70 15.05
C MET A 45 -6.48 -3.10 15.47
N PHE A 46 -6.92 -2.02 14.81
CA PHE A 46 -8.21 -1.38 15.06
C PHE A 46 -9.38 -2.35 14.80
N PHE A 47 -9.42 -2.99 13.63
CA PHE A 47 -10.45 -3.99 13.29
C PHE A 47 -10.39 -5.20 14.23
N SER A 48 -9.19 -5.66 14.61
CA SER A 48 -9.04 -6.75 15.58
C SER A 48 -9.62 -6.41 16.94
N GLY A 49 -9.47 -5.16 17.40
CA GLY A 49 -10.12 -4.66 18.61
C GLY A 49 -11.64 -4.72 18.52
N MET A 50 -12.23 -4.30 17.39
CA MET A 50 -13.68 -4.38 17.17
C MET A 50 -14.20 -5.82 17.11
N ILE A 51 -13.47 -6.73 16.44
CA ILE A 51 -13.81 -8.16 16.41
C ILE A 51 -13.72 -8.78 17.81
N SER A 52 -12.70 -8.43 18.58
CA SER A 52 -12.53 -8.89 19.98
C SER A 52 -13.69 -8.42 20.86
N ALA A 53 -14.05 -7.13 20.77
CA ALA A 53 -15.19 -6.58 21.50
C ALA A 53 -16.50 -7.33 21.18
N PHE A 54 -16.78 -7.57 19.89
CA PHE A 54 -17.94 -8.38 19.47
C PHE A 54 -17.89 -9.80 20.04
N SER A 55 -16.71 -10.45 20.01
CA SER A 55 -16.52 -11.81 20.52
C SER A 55 -16.79 -11.90 22.03
N ILE A 56 -16.29 -10.95 22.81
CA ILE A 56 -16.50 -10.89 24.27
C ILE A 56 -17.99 -10.70 24.59
N VAL A 57 -18.63 -9.73 23.95
CA VAL A 57 -20.07 -9.46 24.15
C VAL A 57 -20.89 -10.70 23.80
N ARG A 58 -20.62 -11.33 22.65
CA ARG A 58 -21.28 -12.57 22.24
C ARG A 58 -21.07 -13.70 23.24
N ALA A 59 -19.87 -13.88 23.77
CA ALA A 59 -19.55 -14.94 24.73
C ALA A 59 -20.20 -14.74 26.11
N SER A 60 -20.44 -13.48 26.49
CA SER A 60 -21.12 -13.14 27.76
C SER A 60 -22.65 -13.29 27.70
N ALA A 61 -23.25 -13.45 26.53
CA ALA A 61 -24.70 -13.55 26.36
C ALA A 61 -25.20 -15.00 26.60
N LEU A 62 -26.25 -15.16 27.42
CA LEU A 62 -26.88 -16.46 27.69
C LEU A 62 -27.58 -17.06 26.45
N VAL A 63 -28.10 -16.21 25.56
CA VAL A 63 -28.74 -16.57 24.29
C VAL A 63 -28.28 -15.59 23.22
N TRP A 64 -27.81 -16.10 22.08
CA TRP A 64 -27.41 -15.29 20.93
C TRP A 64 -27.85 -15.92 19.61
N PRO A 65 -28.38 -15.14 18.65
CA PRO A 65 -28.76 -13.73 18.75
C PRO A 65 -29.98 -13.51 19.68
N PRO A 66 -30.16 -12.31 20.25
CA PRO A 66 -31.36 -11.96 21.01
C PRO A 66 -32.65 -12.31 20.24
N PRO A 67 -33.69 -12.81 20.91
CA PRO A 67 -34.99 -13.02 20.29
C PRO A 67 -35.51 -11.69 19.70
N ASP A 68 -36.30 -11.79 18.63
CA ASP A 68 -36.88 -10.67 17.86
C ASP A 68 -35.92 -9.85 16.97
N GLN A 69 -34.66 -10.28 16.79
CA GLN A 69 -33.79 -9.64 15.78
C GLN A 69 -34.07 -10.14 14.35
N PRO A 70 -34.16 -9.22 13.35
CA PRO A 70 -34.15 -9.57 11.95
C PRO A 70 -32.91 -10.41 11.62
N ARG A 71 -33.11 -11.57 10.99
CA ARG A 71 -32.01 -12.43 10.57
C ARG A 71 -31.27 -11.79 9.40
N LEU A 72 -29.97 -12.03 9.34
CA LEU A 72 -29.13 -11.49 8.28
C LEU A 72 -29.65 -11.95 6.91
N PRO A 73 -29.83 -11.05 5.92
CA PRO A 73 -30.16 -11.41 4.55
C PRO A 73 -28.93 -12.01 3.87
N ILE A 74 -28.70 -13.32 4.11
CA ILE A 74 -27.50 -14.05 3.70
C ILE A 74 -27.21 -13.88 2.20
N GLU A 75 -28.24 -13.92 1.37
CA GLU A 75 -28.10 -13.82 -0.09
C GLU A 75 -27.54 -12.46 -0.52
N ALA A 76 -28.08 -11.37 0.02
CA ALA A 76 -27.61 -10.03 -0.29
C ALA A 76 -26.17 -9.80 0.21
N THR A 77 -25.88 -10.21 1.45
CA THR A 77 -24.53 -10.09 2.03
C THR A 77 -23.49 -10.95 1.29
N ALA A 78 -23.86 -12.16 0.88
CA ALA A 78 -22.99 -13.04 0.10
C ALA A 78 -22.71 -12.44 -1.28
N PHE A 79 -23.74 -11.95 -1.98
CA PHE A 79 -23.58 -11.31 -3.27
C PHE A 79 -22.66 -10.09 -3.18
N ASN A 80 -22.87 -9.24 -2.18
CA ASN A 80 -22.04 -8.06 -1.98
C ASN A 80 -20.57 -8.42 -1.66
N SER A 81 -20.35 -9.46 -0.84
CA SER A 81 -19.00 -9.96 -0.56
C SER A 81 -18.30 -10.47 -1.83
N VAL A 82 -19.01 -11.19 -2.70
CA VAL A 82 -18.47 -11.64 -4.00
C VAL A 82 -18.11 -10.45 -4.89
N ALA A 83 -18.92 -9.40 -4.92
CA ALA A 83 -18.61 -8.18 -5.65
C ALA A 83 -17.31 -7.52 -5.14
N LEU A 84 -17.10 -7.48 -3.82
CA LEU A 84 -15.87 -6.96 -3.23
C LEU A 84 -14.64 -7.81 -3.59
N PHE A 85 -14.74 -9.15 -3.55
CA PHE A 85 -13.66 -10.02 -4.01
C PHE A 85 -13.35 -9.84 -5.50
N ALA A 86 -14.39 -9.71 -6.34
CA ALA A 86 -14.23 -9.44 -7.76
C ALA A 86 -13.55 -8.08 -8.02
N SER A 87 -13.86 -7.05 -7.22
CA SER A 87 -13.17 -5.76 -7.25
C SER A 87 -11.67 -5.91 -6.99
N GLY A 88 -11.30 -6.68 -5.95
CA GLY A 88 -9.89 -6.97 -5.64
C GLY A 88 -9.17 -7.70 -6.78
N LEU A 89 -9.81 -8.69 -7.41
CA LEU A 89 -9.25 -9.38 -8.58
C LEU A 89 -9.09 -8.44 -9.77
N ALA A 90 -10.07 -7.58 -10.04
CA ALA A 90 -9.98 -6.57 -11.10
C ALA A 90 -8.81 -5.60 -10.85
N LEU A 91 -8.61 -5.16 -9.60
CA LEU A 91 -7.49 -4.30 -9.23
C LEU A 91 -6.14 -5.00 -9.39
N TYR A 92 -6.04 -6.28 -9.01
CA TYR A 92 -4.84 -7.09 -9.25
C TYR A 92 -4.52 -7.22 -10.75
N LEU A 93 -5.53 -7.48 -11.58
CA LEU A 93 -5.38 -7.52 -13.03
C LEU A 93 -5.01 -6.15 -13.61
N ALA A 94 -5.52 -5.05 -13.03
CA ALA A 94 -5.12 -3.69 -13.40
C ALA A 94 -3.66 -3.43 -13.10
N GLN A 95 -3.18 -3.82 -11.91
CA GLN A 95 -1.78 -3.71 -11.54
C GLN A 95 -0.88 -4.51 -12.49
N ARG A 96 -1.26 -5.73 -12.85
CA ARG A 96 -0.49 -6.56 -13.80
C ARG A 96 -0.39 -5.89 -15.17
N ARG A 97 -1.51 -5.39 -15.71
CA ARG A 97 -1.53 -4.69 -17.00
C ARG A 97 -0.78 -3.36 -16.96
N PHE A 98 -0.78 -2.66 -15.82
CA PHE A 98 -0.08 -1.38 -15.67
C PHE A 98 1.43 -1.50 -15.87
N GLN A 99 2.01 -2.67 -15.58
CA GLN A 99 3.43 -2.94 -15.80
C GLN A 99 3.79 -3.09 -17.29
N GLU A 100 2.82 -3.49 -18.12
CA GLU A 100 2.99 -3.67 -19.57
C GLU A 100 2.56 -2.41 -20.33
N ASP A 101 1.34 -1.93 -20.08
CA ASP A 101 0.76 -0.72 -20.69
C ASP A 101 -0.20 -0.01 -19.72
N ARG A 102 0.10 1.26 -19.44
CA ARG A 102 -0.72 2.12 -18.58
C ARG A 102 -2.13 2.35 -19.13
N ALA A 103 -2.30 2.36 -20.46
CA ALA A 103 -3.62 2.53 -21.06
C ALA A 103 -4.49 1.28 -20.83
N ALA A 104 -3.90 0.09 -20.95
CA ALA A 104 -4.57 -1.19 -20.73
C ALA A 104 -5.02 -1.42 -19.27
N ALA A 105 -4.41 -0.72 -18.30
CA ALA A 105 -4.79 -0.76 -16.89
C ALA A 105 -6.07 0.05 -16.55
N ARG A 106 -6.49 0.98 -17.43
CA ARG A 106 -7.63 1.86 -17.15
C ARG A 106 -8.94 1.10 -17.01
N THR A 107 -9.23 0.20 -17.95
CA THR A 107 -10.46 -0.59 -17.96
C THR A 107 -10.64 -1.43 -16.69
N PRO A 108 -9.69 -2.30 -16.29
CA PRO A 108 -9.84 -3.09 -15.07
C PRO A 108 -9.86 -2.24 -13.79
N LEU A 109 -9.19 -1.07 -13.78
CA LEU A 109 -9.26 -0.14 -12.65
C LEU A 109 -10.66 0.48 -12.50
N ILE A 110 -11.30 0.89 -13.60
CA ILE A 110 -12.67 1.40 -13.59
C ILE A 110 -13.65 0.32 -13.12
N VAL A 111 -13.46 -0.93 -13.57
CA VAL A 111 -14.27 -2.07 -13.10
C VAL A 111 -14.09 -2.28 -11.59
N ALA A 112 -12.86 -2.22 -11.07
CA ALA A 112 -12.60 -2.34 -9.64
C ALA A 112 -13.32 -1.24 -8.84
N ILE A 113 -13.24 0.02 -9.30
CA ILE A 113 -13.93 1.15 -8.66
C ILE A 113 -15.45 0.96 -8.71
N ALA A 114 -16.01 0.60 -9.86
CA ALA A 114 -17.45 0.40 -10.03
C ALA A 114 -17.99 -0.71 -9.10
N LEU A 115 -17.27 -1.84 -8.99
CA LEU A 115 -17.61 -2.92 -8.08
C LEU A 115 -17.47 -2.50 -6.60
N GLY A 116 -16.47 -1.70 -6.26
CA GLY A 116 -16.31 -1.14 -4.93
C GLY A 116 -17.42 -0.15 -4.57
N THR A 117 -17.83 0.71 -5.50
CA THR A 117 -18.97 1.61 -5.32
C THR A 117 -20.28 0.83 -5.19
N PHE A 118 -20.46 -0.22 -5.99
CA PHE A 118 -21.58 -1.13 -5.85
C PHE A 118 -21.65 -1.71 -4.43
N PHE A 119 -20.51 -2.12 -3.87
CA PHE A 119 -20.45 -2.68 -2.51
C PHE A 119 -20.91 -1.71 -1.41
N VAL A 120 -20.68 -0.41 -1.59
CA VAL A 120 -21.09 0.61 -0.62
C VAL A 120 -22.58 0.94 -0.73
N LEU A 121 -23.13 0.89 -1.94
CA LEU A 121 -24.50 1.31 -2.22
C LEU A 121 -25.56 0.21 -2.03
N PHE A 122 -25.15 -1.06 -2.11
CA PHE A 122 -26.04 -2.22 -2.10
C PHE A 122 -25.58 -3.26 -1.08
#